data_AF-A0A7H1NQV2-F1
#
_entry.id   AF-A0A7H1NQV2-F1
#
_cell.length_a   1.000
_cell.length_b   1.000
_cell.length_c   1.000
_cell.angle_alpha   90.00
_cell.angle_beta   90.00
_cell.angle_gamma   90.00
#
_symmetry.space_group_name_H-M   'P 1'
#
loop_
_entity.id
_entity.type
_entity.pdbx_description
1 polymer ?
#
loop_
_entity_poly.entity_id
_entity_poly.type
_entity_poly.pdbx_seq_one_letter_code
_entity_poly.pdbx_strand_id
1 'polypeptide(L)' 'MGEARCGCFSTRDELVAPGNPLPSGQIYNSHAAILGSAAEEAGAEVLYLGIAVDKREAVIKKGHKGKIVHPQ' A
#
# COMPACT_ATOMS: atom_id res chain seq x y z
N MET A 1 19.16 -1.77 15.10
CA MET A 1 18.14 -0.94 14.41
C MET A 1 16.87 -1.78 14.39
N GLY A 2 15.74 -1.26 14.88
CA GLY A 2 14.55 -2.07 15.11
C GLY A 2 13.80 -2.42 13.83
N GLU A 3 13.35 -3.67 13.73
CA GLU A 3 12.56 -4.26 12.64
C GLU A 3 11.13 -3.67 12.63
N ALA A 4 10.98 -2.39 12.31
CA ALA A 4 9.66 -1.79 12.15
C ALA A 4 8.94 -2.43 10.96
N ARG A 5 7.68 -2.82 11.13
CA ARG A 5 6.87 -3.50 10.09
C ARG A 5 5.70 -2.62 9.70
N CYS A 6 5.52 -2.37 8.41
CA CYS A 6 4.52 -1.42 7.90
C CYS A 6 3.71 -2.01 6.75
N GLY A 7 2.37 -1.91 6.82
CA GLY A 7 1.50 -2.18 5.69
C GLY A 7 1.16 -0.90 4.94
N CYS A 8 1.44 -0.84 3.63
CA CYS A 8 1.18 0.33 2.79
C CYS A 8 0.01 0.08 1.82
N PHE A 9 -1.02 0.93 1.85
CA PHE A 9 -2.11 0.93 0.87
C PHE A 9 -2.73 2.32 0.67
N SER A 10 -3.42 2.49 -0.46
CA SER A 10 -4.18 3.70 -0.81
C SER A 10 -5.68 3.36 -0.92
N THR A 11 -6.58 4.34 -0.82
CA THR A 11 -8.04 4.08 -0.81
C THR A 11 -8.84 4.71 -1.96
N ARG A 12 -8.23 5.51 -2.84
CA ARG A 12 -8.95 6.27 -3.87
C ARG A 12 -9.34 5.42 -5.07
N ASP A 13 -10.57 5.60 -5.56
CA ASP A 13 -11.12 4.88 -6.72
C ASP A 13 -10.45 5.23 -8.06
N GLU A 14 -9.81 6.40 -8.17
CA GLU A 14 -9.12 6.85 -9.39
C GLU A 14 -7.70 6.29 -9.53
N LEU A 15 -7.24 5.45 -8.60
CA LEU A 15 -5.87 4.94 -8.59
C LEU A 15 -5.71 3.69 -9.46
N VAL A 16 -4.73 3.74 -10.37
CA VAL A 16 -4.20 2.57 -11.07
C VAL A 16 -2.81 2.21 -10.55
N ALA A 17 -2.52 0.90 -10.51
CA ALA A 17 -1.16 0.43 -10.28
C ALA A 17 -0.26 0.84 -11.45
N PRO A 18 1.01 1.24 -11.21
CA PRO A 18 1.95 1.51 -12.28
C PRO A 18 2.18 0.25 -13.13
N GLY A 19 2.20 0.41 -14.45
CA GLY A 19 2.36 -0.68 -15.42
C GLY A 19 1.14 -0.98 -16.29
N ASN A 20 -0.04 -0.47 -15.92
CA ASN A 20 -1.25 -0.58 -16.74
C ASN A 20 -1.52 0.72 -17.53
N PRO A 21 -2.13 0.65 -18.73
CA PRO A 21 -2.59 1.84 -19.44
C PRO A 21 -3.55 2.64 -18.57
N LEU A 22 -3.29 3.94 -18.41
CA LEU A 22 -4.15 4.88 -17.69
C LEU A 22 -5.50 5.02 -18.41
N PRO A 23 -6.61 4.58 -17.80
CA PRO A 23 -7.93 4.90 -18.32
C PRO A 23 -8.20 6.40 -18.17
N SER A 24 -9.05 6.96 -19.02
CA SER A 24 -9.43 8.37 -18.95
C SER A 24 -9.96 8.70 -17.55
N GLY A 25 -9.39 9.72 -16.90
CA GLY A 25 -9.78 10.18 -15.57
C GLY A 25 -9.11 9.46 -14.39
N GLN A 26 -8.15 8.55 -14.61
CA GLN A 26 -7.41 7.89 -13.53
C GLN A 26 -5.99 8.45 -13.37
N ILE A 27 -5.36 8.18 -12.22
CA ILE A 27 -3.99 8.58 -11.89
C ILE A 27 -3.22 7.40 -11.29
N TYR A 28 -1.90 7.37 -11.44
CA TYR A 28 -1.09 6.31 -10.82
C TYR A 28 -1.00 6.45 -9.30
N ASN A 29 -0.89 5.32 -8.60
CA ASN A 29 -0.61 5.27 -7.16
C ASN A 29 0.86 5.58 -6.84
N SER A 30 1.25 6.85 -6.96
CA SER A 30 2.61 7.32 -6.69
C SER A 30 2.92 7.44 -5.19
N HIS A 31 1.94 7.81 -4.37
CA HIS A 31 2.17 8.05 -2.93
C HIS A 31 2.55 6.77 -2.18
N ALA A 32 1.90 5.64 -2.49
CA ALA A 32 2.23 4.38 -1.84
C ALA A 32 3.68 3.96 -2.15
N ALA A 33 4.16 4.19 -3.38
CA ALA A 33 5.53 3.91 -3.77
C ALA A 33 6.52 4.81 -3.03
N ILE A 34 6.29 6.13 -3.01
CA ILE A 34 7.19 7.10 -2.36
C ILE A 34 7.28 6.83 -0.84
N LEU A 35 6.13 6.67 -0.17
CA LEU A 35 6.08 6.44 1.27
C LEU A 35 6.64 5.06 1.65
N GLY A 36 6.38 4.04 0.83
CA GLY A 36 6.94 2.71 1.03
C GLY A 36 8.46 2.72 0.93
N SER A 37 9.02 3.28 -0.13
CA SER A 37 10.47 3.36 -0.30
C SER A 37 11.15 4.16 0.80
N ALA A 38 10.56 5.29 1.23
CA ALA A 38 11.09 6.05 2.36
C ALA A 38 11.09 5.25 3.68
N ALA A 39 10.09 4.41 3.90
CA ALA A 39 10.05 3.54 5.07
C ALA A 39 11.06 2.39 4.96
N GLU A 40 11.25 1.81 3.77
CA GLU A 40 12.30 0.81 3.51
C GLU A 40 13.70 1.39 3.74
N GLU A 41 13.97 2.61 3.26
CA GLU A 41 15.23 3.34 3.49
C GLU A 41 15.47 3.63 4.99
N ALA A 42 14.40 3.86 5.75
CA ALA A 42 14.47 4.02 7.21
C ALA A 42 14.66 2.68 7.97
N GLY A 43 14.72 1.54 7.27
CA GLY A 43 14.95 0.22 7.84
C GLY A 43 13.67 -0.55 8.20
N ALA A 44 12.51 -0.16 7.69
CA ALA A 44 11.27 -0.90 7.88
C ALA A 44 11.08 -2.01 6.84
N GLU A 45 10.45 -3.11 7.27
CA GLU A 45 9.90 -4.13 6.36
C GLU A 45 8.51 -3.67 5.89
N VAL A 46 8.39 -3.32 4.61
CA VAL A 46 7.14 -2.77 4.04
C VAL A 46 6.40 -3.82 3.23
N LEU A 47 5.15 -4.07 3.62
CA LEU A 47 4.21 -4.89 2.87
C LEU A 47 3.28 -3.99 2.03
N TYR A 48 3.49 -3.97 0.72
CA TYR A 48 2.62 -3.26 -0.23
C TYR A 48 1.32 -4.03 -0.45
N LEU A 49 0.23 -3.51 0.11
CA LEU A 49 -1.09 -4.12 0.01
C LEU A 49 -1.87 -3.61 -1.22
N GLY A 50 -1.39 -2.55 -1.89
CA GLY A 50 -2.00 -1.99 -3.10
C GLY A 50 -3.13 -1.00 -2.80
N ILE A 51 -4.21 -1.02 -3.57
CA ILE A 51 -5.33 -0.09 -3.40
C ILE A 51 -6.52 -0.82 -2.75
N ALA A 52 -7.18 -0.18 -1.80
CA ALA A 52 -8.47 -0.55 -1.25
C ALA A 52 -9.55 0.31 -1.93
N VAL A 53 -10.74 -0.25 -2.13
CA VAL A 53 -11.91 0.51 -2.56
C VAL A 53 -12.27 1.51 -1.46
N ASP A 54 -12.80 2.69 -1.80
CA ASP A 54 -13.20 3.73 -0.84
C ASP A 54 -14.50 3.38 -0.09
N LYS A 55 -14.47 2.23 0.59
CA LYS A 55 -15.56 1.70 1.42
C LYS A 55 -14.98 1.23 2.73
N ARG A 56 -15.68 1.53 3.83
CA ARG A 56 -15.23 1.25 5.20
C ARG A 56 -14.82 -0.21 5.38
N GLU A 57 -15.61 -1.16 4.89
CA GLU A 57 -15.32 -2.59 5.02
C GLU A 57 -14.08 -3.00 4.23
N ALA A 58 -13.86 -2.41 3.06
CA ALA A 58 -12.70 -2.68 2.23
C ALA A 58 -11.41 -2.16 2.90
N VAL A 59 -11.45 -0.97 3.49
CA VAL A 59 -10.33 -0.40 4.26
C VAL A 59 -9.97 -1.25 5.47
N ILE A 60 -10.97 -1.64 6.27
CA ILE A 60 -10.75 -2.50 7.46
C ILE A 60 -10.16 -3.86 7.03
N LYS A 61 -10.75 -4.49 6.01
CA LYS A 61 -10.27 -5.77 5.48
C LYS A 61 -8.82 -5.67 5.00
N LYS A 62 -8.47 -4.58 4.31
CA LYS A 62 -7.11 -4.35 3.81
C LYS A 62 -6.12 -4.14 4.96
N GLY A 63 -6.46 -3.31 5.93
CA GLY A 63 -5.65 -3.05 7.11
C GLY A 63 -5.38 -4.33 7.93
N HIS A 64 -6.38 -5.19 8.10
CA HIS A 64 -6.21 -6.48 8.77
C HIS A 64 -5.36 -7.49 7.98
N LYS A 65 -5.31 -7.36 6.65
CA LYS A 65 -4.45 -8.20 5.79
C LYS A 65 -2.96 -7.86 5.96
N GLY A 66 -2.65 -6.68 6.47
CA GLY A 66 -1.31 -6.21 6.83
C GLY A 66 -0.71 -6.83 8.09
N LYS A 67 -1.26 -7.94 8.62
CA LYS A 67 -0.59 -8.70 9.67
C LYS A 67 0.67 -9.34 9.08
N ILE A 68 1.80 -8.66 9.21
CA ILE A 68 3.14 -9.14 8.82
C ILE A 68 3.53 -10.23 9.84
N VAL A 69 3.02 -11.44 9.61
CA VAL A 69 3.37 -12.64 10.36
C VAL A 69 4.77 -13.08 9.95
N HIS A 70 5.67 -13.26 10.91
CA HIS A 70 6.97 -13.87 10.67
C HIS A 70 6.73 -15.37 10.41
N PRO A 71 7.17 -15.98 9.29
CA PRO A 71 7.46 -17.40 9.31
C PRO A 71 8.70 -17.60 10.20
N GLN A 72 8.60 -18.48 11.20
CA GLN A 72 9.80 -19.01 11.83
C GLN A 72 10.55 -19.91 10.86
#